data_AF-A0A178W8T0-F1
#
_entry.id   AF-A0A178W8T0-F1
#
_cell.length_a   1.000
_cell.length_b   1.000
_cell.length_c   1.000
_cell.angle_alpha   90.00
_cell.angle_beta   90.00
_cell.angle_gamma   90.00
#
_symmetry.space_group_name_H-M   'P 1'
#
loop_
_entity.id
_entity.type
_entity.pdbx_description
1 polymer ?
#
loop_
_entity_poly.entity_id
_entity_poly.type
_entity_poly.pdbx_seq_one_letter_code
_entity_poly.pdbx_strand_id
1 'polypeptide(L)'
;MDSGLFSQYSLPSDTSMNYMDNFMQLPEDSVPCKIRAKRGCATHPRSIAERERRTRISGKLKKLQDLVPNMDKQTSYSDMLDLAVQHIKGLQHQLQNLKKDQENCTCGCSEKPS
;
A
#
# COMPACT_ATOMS: atom_id res chain seq x y z
N MET A 1 -9.41 -53.42 0.44
CA MET A 1 -8.57 -54.13 -0.54
C MET A 1 -9.31 -53.98 -1.88
N ASP A 2 -8.91 -53.22 -2.88
CA ASP A 2 -7.66 -52.52 -3.24
C ASP A 2 -8.07 -51.51 -4.35
N SER A 3 -7.86 -50.20 -4.20
CA SER A 3 -6.81 -49.40 -4.85
C SER A 3 -6.57 -49.67 -6.34
N GLY A 4 -6.67 -48.63 -7.19
CA GLY A 4 -6.33 -48.73 -8.61
C GLY A 4 -6.43 -47.40 -9.39
N LEU A 5 -5.61 -46.42 -9.01
CA LEU A 5 -5.31 -45.21 -9.78
C LEU A 5 -4.11 -45.50 -10.71
N PHE A 6 -3.95 -44.69 -11.79
CA PHE A 6 -2.76 -44.57 -12.66
C PHE A 6 -2.70 -45.61 -13.81
N SER A 7 -2.32 -45.33 -15.06
CA SER A 7 -1.53 -44.27 -15.68
C SER A 7 -1.87 -44.27 -17.19
N GLN A 8 -2.14 -43.12 -17.79
CA GLN A 8 -2.23 -42.97 -19.24
C GLN A 8 -1.21 -41.94 -19.69
N TYR A 9 0.04 -42.39 -19.79
CA TYR A 9 1.05 -41.78 -20.65
C TYR A 9 2.02 -42.88 -21.07
N SER A 10 2.00 -43.23 -22.35
CA SER A 10 3.09 -43.96 -22.98
C SER A 10 3.98 -42.91 -23.65
N LEU A 11 5.21 -42.76 -23.15
CA LEU A 11 6.27 -42.04 -23.87
C LEU A 11 6.89 -43.00 -24.90
N PRO A 12 7.07 -42.58 -26.16
CA PRO A 12 7.97 -43.29 -27.06
C PRO A 12 9.41 -42.89 -26.72
N SER A 13 10.20 -43.90 -26.35
CA SER A 13 11.65 -43.88 -26.39
C SER A 13 12.09 -43.87 -27.84
N ASP A 14 12.80 -42.84 -28.29
CA ASP A 14 13.97 -43.07 -29.12
C ASP A 14 14.92 -41.87 -29.12
N THR A 15 16.15 -42.22 -28.78
CA THR A 15 17.32 -41.35 -28.70
C THR A 15 17.84 -41.13 -30.12
N SER A 16 17.80 -39.91 -30.63
CA SER A 16 18.86 -39.43 -31.54
C SER A 16 18.91 -37.90 -31.54
N MET A 17 20.13 -37.41 -31.38
CA MET A 17 20.47 -36.00 -31.30
C MET A 17 19.90 -35.21 -32.48
N ASN A 18 19.10 -34.18 -32.18
CA ASN A 18 18.94 -33.06 -33.10
C ASN A 18 18.56 -31.75 -32.39
N TYR A 19 19.08 -31.55 -31.17
CA TYR A 19 18.73 -30.40 -30.32
C TYR A 19 19.66 -29.19 -30.48
N MET A 20 20.54 -29.16 -31.50
CA MET A 20 21.48 -28.04 -31.68
C MET A 20 21.59 -27.51 -33.13
N ASP A 21 20.72 -27.93 -34.06
CA ASP A 21 20.80 -27.50 -35.47
C ASP A 21 19.69 -26.51 -35.90
N ASN A 22 19.00 -25.89 -34.94
CA ASN A 22 18.04 -24.80 -35.20
C ASN A 22 18.50 -23.45 -34.60
N PHE A 23 19.81 -23.24 -34.44
CA PHE A 23 20.36 -21.97 -33.94
C PHE A 23 20.81 -21.01 -35.05
N MET A 24 20.62 -21.33 -36.33
CA MET A 24 21.19 -20.55 -37.44
C MET A 24 20.18 -20.13 -38.53
N GLN A 25 18.91 -19.90 -38.18
CA GLN A 25 18.00 -19.21 -39.10
C GLN A 25 16.86 -18.46 -38.37
N LEU A 26 17.21 -17.49 -37.52
CA LEU A 26 16.24 -16.51 -37.03
C LEU A 26 16.25 -15.28 -37.96
N PRO A 27 15.11 -14.86 -38.53
CA PRO A 27 15.00 -13.58 -39.22
C PRO A 27 15.33 -12.43 -38.26
N GLU A 28 16.19 -11.50 -38.70
CA GLU A 28 16.75 -10.35 -37.97
C GLU A 28 15.70 -9.34 -37.43
N ASP A 29 14.40 -9.56 -37.66
CA ASP A 29 13.32 -8.63 -37.26
C ASP A 29 12.43 -9.12 -36.10
N SER A 30 12.79 -10.22 -35.42
CA SER A 30 12.03 -10.65 -34.23
C SER A 30 12.47 -9.87 -32.99
N VAL A 31 11.63 -8.91 -32.57
CA VAL A 31 11.82 -8.15 -31.33
C VAL A 31 12.02 -9.15 -30.17
N PRO A 32 13.13 -9.11 -29.42
CA PRO A 32 13.35 -10.02 -28.30
C PRO A 32 12.14 -9.97 -27.37
N CYS A 33 11.57 -11.13 -27.07
CA CYS A 33 10.44 -11.23 -26.15
C CYS A 33 10.86 -10.65 -24.80
N LYS A 34 10.55 -9.37 -24.57
CA LYS A 34 10.86 -8.67 -23.32
C LYS A 34 10.13 -9.41 -22.22
N ILE A 35 10.89 -10.04 -21.32
CA ILE A 35 10.41 -10.71 -20.12
C ILE A 35 9.27 -9.87 -19.54
N ARG A 36 8.05 -10.41 -19.55
CA ARG A 36 6.86 -9.72 -19.07
C ARG A 36 7.12 -9.21 -17.65
N ALA A 37 6.99 -7.90 -17.45
CA ALA A 37 7.13 -7.32 -16.11
C ALA A 37 6.18 -8.04 -15.13
N LYS A 38 6.66 -8.39 -13.93
CA LYS A 38 5.86 -9.07 -12.90
C LYS A 38 4.54 -8.32 -12.68
N ARG A 39 3.45 -9.07 -12.43
CA ARG A 39 2.10 -8.51 -12.25
C ARG A 39 2.14 -7.43 -11.16
N GLY A 40 1.81 -6.20 -11.53
CA GLY A 40 1.87 -5.05 -10.62
C GLY A 40 3.13 -4.19 -10.68
N CYS A 41 4.07 -4.45 -11.60
CA CYS A 41 5.19 -3.55 -11.88
C CYS A 41 4.79 -2.56 -12.98
N ALA A 42 4.46 -1.33 -12.60
CA ALA A 42 4.29 -0.26 -13.56
C ALA A 42 5.66 0.09 -14.17
N THR A 43 5.80 -0.02 -15.49
CA THR A 43 7.05 0.29 -16.20
C THR A 43 7.07 1.73 -16.74
N HIS A 44 5.92 2.38 -16.83
CA HIS A 44 5.81 3.76 -17.31
C HIS A 44 6.08 4.76 -16.16
N PRO A 45 6.94 5.78 -16.34
CA PRO A 45 7.30 6.74 -15.30
C PRO A 45 6.09 7.40 -14.61
N ARG A 46 5.08 7.80 -15.39
CA ARG A 46 3.82 8.37 -14.85
C ARG A 46 3.12 7.44 -13.85
N SER A 47 3.09 6.14 -14.15
CA SER A 47 2.40 5.15 -13.30
C SER A 47 3.20 4.83 -12.04
N ILE A 48 4.53 4.93 -12.08
CA ILE A 48 5.40 4.84 -10.90
C ILE A 48 5.13 6.05 -9.98
N ALA A 49 5.16 7.26 -10.53
CA ALA A 49 4.92 8.49 -9.78
C ALA A 49 3.54 8.50 -9.10
N GLU A 50 2.48 8.07 -9.81
CA GLU A 50 1.14 7.99 -9.22
C GLU A 50 1.05 6.94 -8.10
N ARG A 51 1.74 5.80 -8.22
CA ARG A 51 1.81 4.82 -7.13
C ARG A 51 2.44 5.44 -5.88
N GLU A 52 3.58 6.09 -6.03
CA GLU A 52 4.27 6.75 -4.93
C GLU A 52 3.37 7.80 -4.27
N ARG A 53 2.65 8.59 -5.07
CA ARG A 53 1.65 9.55 -4.58
C ARG A 53 0.57 8.84 -3.75
N ARG A 54 -0.02 7.74 -4.26
CA ARG A 54 -1.03 6.96 -3.53
C ARG A 54 -0.50 6.40 -2.23
N THR A 55 0.71 5.83 -2.24
CA THR A 55 1.37 5.31 -1.04
C THR A 55 1.58 6.41 0.00
N ARG A 56 2.00 7.62 -0.41
CA ARG A 56 2.12 8.78 0.49
C ARG A 56 0.77 9.19 1.08
N ILE A 57 -0.30 9.19 0.28
CA ILE A 57 -1.65 9.51 0.74
C ILE A 57 -2.13 8.47 1.76
N SER A 58 -2.05 7.18 1.45
CA SER A 58 -2.42 6.10 2.36
C SER A 58 -1.60 6.12 3.66
N GLY A 59 -0.30 6.45 3.58
CA GLY A 59 0.53 6.63 4.76
C GLY A 59 0.06 7.76 5.67
N LYS A 60 -0.38 8.90 5.10
CA LYS A 60 -0.96 10.01 5.87
C LYS A 60 -2.31 9.64 6.48
N LEU A 61 -3.17 8.93 5.75
CA LEU A 61 -4.46 8.47 6.25
C LEU A 61 -4.32 7.51 7.44
N LYS A 62 -3.31 6.62 7.41
CA LYS A 62 -3.01 5.75 8.55
C LYS A 62 -2.56 6.54 9.78
N LYS A 63 -1.67 7.52 9.62
CA LYS A 63 -1.28 8.39 10.73
C LYS A 63 -2.45 9.18 11.29
N LEU A 64 -3.39 9.58 10.43
CA LEU A 64 -4.59 10.28 10.86
C LEU A 64 -5.44 9.37 11.77
N GLN A 65 -5.63 8.09 11.41
CA GLN A 65 -6.33 7.08 12.22
C GLN A 65 -5.75 6.97 13.64
N ASP A 66 -4.43 7.03 13.78
CA ASP A 66 -3.77 6.90 15.08
C ASP A 66 -3.95 8.15 15.99
N LEU A 67 -4.28 9.31 15.42
CA LEU A 67 -4.33 10.60 16.14
C LEU A 67 -5.74 11.02 16.57
N VAL A 68 -6.78 10.59 15.85
CA VAL A 68 -8.16 11.04 16.10
C VAL A 68 -8.92 9.92 16.80
N PRO A 69 -9.59 10.20 17.92
CA PRO A 69 -10.39 9.22 18.62
C PRO A 69 -11.56 8.72 17.75
N ASN A 70 -11.98 7.49 17.97
CA ASN A 70 -13.10 6.84 17.27
C ASN A 70 -12.90 6.69 15.74
N MET A 71 -11.66 6.73 15.24
CA MET A 71 -11.38 6.32 13.86
C MET A 71 -10.99 4.86 13.80
N ASP A 72 -11.79 4.07 13.09
CA ASP A 72 -11.51 2.66 12.84
C ASP A 72 -10.98 2.42 11.42
N LYS A 73 -10.59 1.18 11.12
CA LYS A 73 -10.06 0.80 9.81
C LYS A 73 -11.11 0.74 8.71
N GLN A 74 -12.40 0.69 9.06
CA GLN A 74 -13.52 0.61 8.12
C GLN A 74 -14.13 1.99 7.82
N THR A 75 -13.73 3.02 8.57
CA THR A 75 -14.18 4.39 8.42
C THR A 75 -13.86 4.89 7.01
N SER A 76 -14.86 5.48 6.35
CA SER A 76 -14.69 6.01 5.00
C SER A 76 -13.70 7.18 5.00
N TYR A 77 -13.05 7.45 3.86
CA TYR A 77 -12.09 8.57 3.80
C TYR A 77 -12.74 9.93 4.02
N SER A 78 -14.00 10.12 3.64
CA SER A 78 -14.75 11.35 3.94
C SER A 78 -14.95 11.49 5.44
N ASP A 79 -15.46 10.45 6.10
CA ASP A 79 -15.74 10.49 7.53
C ASP A 79 -14.45 10.68 8.34
N MET A 80 -13.34 10.09 7.90
CA MET A 80 -12.02 10.27 8.53
C MET A 80 -11.57 11.74 8.51
N LEU A 81 -11.86 12.46 7.43
CA LEU A 81 -11.54 13.88 7.33
C LEU A 81 -12.50 14.73 8.18
N ASP A 82 -13.79 14.40 8.19
CA ASP A 82 -14.79 15.12 8.99
C ASP A 82 -14.55 14.95 10.49
N LEU A 83 -14.26 13.73 10.95
CA LEU A 83 -13.89 13.43 12.33
C LEU A 83 -12.62 14.17 12.75
N ALA A 84 -11.62 14.25 11.86
CA ALA A 84 -10.41 15.00 12.13
C ALA A 84 -10.69 16.50 12.33
N VAL A 85 -11.53 17.10 11.48
CA VAL A 85 -11.93 18.51 11.61
C VAL A 85 -12.67 18.74 12.93
N GLN A 86 -13.59 17.85 13.29
CA GLN A 86 -14.33 17.95 14.55
C GLN A 86 -13.40 17.85 15.76
N HIS A 87 -12.44 16.91 15.74
CA HIS A 87 -11.47 16.75 16.81
C HIS A 87 -10.59 17.99 16.99
N ILE A 88 -10.09 18.58 15.89
CA ILE A 88 -9.30 19.83 15.95
C ILE A 88 -10.12 20.97 16.57
N LYS A 89 -11.38 21.14 16.15
CA LYS A 89 -12.26 22.17 16.74
C LYS A 89 -12.51 21.92 18.23
N GLY A 90 -12.69 20.67 18.63
CA GLY A 90 -12.83 20.28 20.03
C GLY A 90 -11.59 20.63 20.86
N LEU A 91 -10.40 20.30 20.36
CA LEU A 91 -9.13 20.65 21.02
C LEU A 91 -8.94 22.17 21.13
N GLN A 92 -9.24 22.93 20.07
CA GLN A 92 -9.18 24.39 20.11
C GLN A 92 -10.12 24.99 21.15
N HIS A 93 -11.33 24.43 21.29
CA HIS A 93 -12.27 24.87 22.31
C HIS A 93 -11.77 24.55 23.73
N GLN A 94 -11.23 23.35 23.95
CA GLN A 94 -10.63 22.97 25.24
C GLN A 94 -9.48 23.91 25.63
N LEU A 95 -8.60 24.24 24.69
CA LEU A 95 -7.49 25.19 24.92
C LEU A 95 -7.99 26.59 25.30
N GLN A 96 -9.06 27.09 24.63
CA GLN A 96 -9.65 28.38 24.99
C GLN A 96 -10.24 28.36 26.39
N ASN A 97 -10.95 27.29 26.76
CA ASN A 97 -11.53 27.16 28.10
C ASN A 97 -10.42 27.07 29.16
N LEU A 98 -9.42 26.20 28.97
CA LEU A 98 -8.29 26.09 29.90
C LEU A 98 -7.54 27.41 30.07
N LYS A 99 -7.36 28.18 28.99
CA LYS A 99 -6.74 29.51 29.06
C LYS A 99 -7.59 30.47 29.89
N LYS A 100 -8.90 30.51 29.66
CA LYS A 100 -9.84 31.33 30.44
C LYS A 100 -9.84 30.91 31.91
N ASP A 101 -9.82 29.61 32.19
CA ASP A 101 -9.78 29.09 33.56
C ASP A 101 -8.45 29.42 34.24
N GLN A 102 -7.33 29.41 33.51
CA GLN A 102 -6.03 29.86 34.01
C GLN A 102 -6.04 31.36 34.37
N GLU A 103 -6.63 32.21 33.53
CA GLU A 103 -6.77 33.65 33.78
C GLU A 103 -7.66 33.93 35.02
N ASN A 104 -8.64 33.06 35.27
CA ASN A 104 -9.52 33.13 36.44
C ASN A 104 -8.98 32.36 37.65
N CYS A 105 -7.88 31.61 37.53
CA CYS A 105 -7.33 30.87 38.65
C CYS A 105 -6.57 31.82 39.58
N THR A 106 -7.04 31.90 40.82
CA THR A 106 -6.33 32.54 41.93
C THR A 106 -5.30 31.62 42.56
N CYS A 107 -5.10 30.42 42.01
CA CYS A 107 -4.09 29.46 42.45
C CYS A 107 -2.69 29.89 41.97
N GLY A 108 -1.72 29.98 42.88
CA GLY A 108 -0.34 30.41 42.59
C GLY A 108 0.49 29.46 41.69
N CYS A 109 -0.13 28.48 41.03
CA CYS A 109 0.52 27.53 40.15
C CYS A 109 0.80 28.17 38.78
N SER A 110 1.78 29.07 38.75
CA SER A 110 2.37 29.55 37.49
C SER A 110 3.63 28.75 37.20
N GLU A 111 3.45 27.52 36.71
CA GLU A 111 4.57 26.78 36.14
C GLU A 111 4.96 27.43 34.80
N LYS A 112 6.15 28.05 34.80
CA LYS A 112 6.76 28.64 33.62
C LYS A 112 7.17 27.52 32.66
N PRO A 113 6.87 27.63 31.34
CA PRO A 113 7.49 26.74 30.38
C PRO A 113 8.95 27.17 30.18
N SER A 114 9.87 26.24 30.46
CA SER A 114 11.31 26.29 30.22
C SER A 114 11.68 26.19 28.75
#